data_AF-A0A6L7VZZ9-F1
#
_entry.id   AF-A0A6L7VZZ9-F1
#
_cell.length_a   1.000
_cell.length_b   1.000
_cell.length_c   1.000
_cell.angle_alpha   90.00
_cell.angle_beta   90.00
_cell.angle_gamma   90.00
#
_symmetry.space_group_name_H-M   'P 1'
#
loop_
_entity.id
_entity.type
_entity.pdbx_description
1 polymer ?
#
loop_
_entity_poly.entity_id
_entity_poly.type
_entity_poly.pdbx_seq_one_letter_code
_entity_poly.pdbx_strand_id
1 'polypeptide(L)'
;MAAPNLFRLKMMLRHLEAAFRLIARRTLMRLKLKLKRGSLNMSPSNHRFVDTNILLRFLTNDLPEQADKASMLMQRIQSGRETVELSILAAAEIVWTLERFYKLSKSNVASKMSSILKLKSLKISDKNIFLEALSLYAEKNISFTDAYIAIQMKRAGSSELYTFDKEFDRVEHVQRVEP
;
A
#
# COMPACT_ATOMS: atom_id res chain seq x y z
N MET A 1 0.49 -9.30 37.36
CA MET A 1 0.38 -8.92 35.93
C MET A 1 1.77 -8.55 35.44
N ALA A 2 2.43 -9.40 34.64
CA ALA A 2 3.81 -9.17 34.20
C ALA A 2 3.81 -8.40 32.86
N ALA A 3 4.48 -7.25 32.81
CA ALA A 3 4.67 -6.48 31.59
C ALA A 3 5.43 -7.32 30.53
N PRO A 4 5.11 -7.20 29.23
CA PRO A 4 5.86 -7.88 28.19
C PRO A 4 7.33 -7.47 28.28
N ASN A 5 8.20 -8.46 28.49
CA ASN A 5 9.61 -8.25 28.78
C ASN A 5 10.26 -7.43 27.64
N LEU A 6 10.71 -6.20 27.94
CA LEU A 6 11.25 -5.19 27.01
C LEU A 6 12.34 -5.75 26.06
N PHE A 7 13.00 -6.82 26.50
CA PHE A 7 13.94 -7.61 25.73
C PHE A 7 13.31 -8.26 24.46
N ARG A 8 12.13 -8.87 24.57
CA ARG A 8 11.44 -9.51 23.43
C ARG A 8 10.99 -8.48 22.40
N LEU A 9 10.52 -7.31 22.83
CA LEU A 9 10.09 -6.23 21.93
C LEU A 9 11.28 -5.62 21.17
N LYS A 10 12.42 -5.39 21.86
CA LYS A 10 13.67 -4.93 21.23
C LYS A 10 14.27 -5.94 20.27
N MET A 11 14.07 -7.23 20.52
CA MET A 11 14.51 -8.30 19.61
C MET A 11 13.64 -8.34 18.34
N MET A 12 12.32 -8.23 18.49
CA MET A 12 11.37 -8.21 17.37
C MET A 12 11.57 -7.00 16.44
N LEU A 13 11.83 -5.81 17.00
CA LEU A 13 12.18 -4.59 16.25
C LEU A 13 13.47 -4.75 15.44
N ARG A 14 14.50 -5.39 16.01
CA ARG A 14 15.77 -5.66 15.28
C ARG A 14 15.57 -6.60 14.09
N HIS A 15 14.70 -7.61 14.23
CA HIS A 15 14.38 -8.51 13.12
C HIS A 15 13.58 -7.81 12.02
N LEU A 16 12.65 -6.91 12.38
CA LEU A 16 11.89 -6.11 11.42
C LEU A 16 12.80 -5.16 10.63
N GLU A 17 13.69 -4.43 11.31
CA GLU A 17 14.64 -3.54 10.64
C GLU A 17 15.66 -4.30 9.75
N ALA A 18 16.08 -5.51 10.17
CA ALA A 18 16.95 -6.36 9.36
C ALA A 18 16.24 -6.84 8.08
N ALA A 19 14.95 -7.19 8.17
CA ALA A 19 14.14 -7.56 7.02
C ALA A 19 13.96 -6.38 6.04
N PHE A 20 13.66 -5.17 6.53
CA PHE A 20 13.58 -3.95 5.71
C PHE A 20 14.91 -3.64 5.00
N ARG A 21 16.04 -3.74 5.71
CA ARG A 21 17.38 -3.53 5.14
C ARG A 21 17.74 -4.58 4.08
N LEU A 22 17.32 -5.83 4.26
CA LEU A 22 17.58 -6.92 3.32
C LEU A 22 16.75 -6.76 2.03
N ILE A 23 15.49 -6.32 2.15
CA ILE A 23 14.61 -6.02 1.01
C ILE A 23 15.18 -4.84 0.21
N ALA A 24 15.57 -3.74 0.86
CA ALA A 24 16.18 -2.58 0.20
C ALA A 24 17.48 -2.95 -0.57
N ARG A 25 18.34 -3.79 0.01
CA ARG A 25 19.59 -4.24 -0.65
C ARG A 25 19.32 -5.16 -1.84
N ARG A 26 18.34 -6.07 -1.77
CA ARG A 26 17.95 -6.94 -2.90
C ARG A 26 17.34 -6.15 -4.06
N THR A 27 16.54 -5.12 -3.76
CA THR A 27 15.95 -4.22 -4.77
C THR A 27 17.03 -3.42 -5.51
N LEU A 28 17.99 -2.83 -4.78
CA LEU A 28 19.11 -2.09 -5.37
C LEU A 28 20.02 -2.99 -6.22
N MET A 29 20.25 -4.24 -5.82
CA MET A 29 21.06 -5.20 -6.59
C MET A 29 20.38 -5.63 -7.89
N ARG A 30 19.05 -5.85 -7.88
CA ARG A 30 18.25 -6.12 -9.09
C ARG A 30 18.22 -4.92 -10.04
N LEU A 31 18.21 -3.69 -9.52
CA LEU A 31 18.30 -2.47 -10.33
C LEU A 31 19.66 -2.37 -11.04
N LYS A 32 20.76 -2.62 -10.31
CA LYS A 32 22.13 -2.63 -10.88
C LYS A 32 22.31 -3.72 -11.95
N LEU A 33 21.65 -4.87 -11.81
CA LEU A 33 21.69 -5.95 -12.81
C LEU A 33 20.81 -5.65 -14.04
N LYS A 34 19.65 -4.99 -13.88
CA LYS A 34 18.83 -4.51 -15.01
C LYS A 34 19.53 -3.41 -15.82
N LEU A 35 20.22 -2.49 -15.15
CA LEU A 35 21.00 -1.43 -15.79
C LEU A 35 22.18 -1.98 -16.62
N LYS A 36 22.73 -3.15 -16.26
CA LYS A 36 23.79 -3.82 -17.04
C LYS A 36 23.28 -4.65 -18.23
N ARG A 37 21.96 -4.86 -18.39
CA ARG A 37 21.39 -5.80 -19.40
C ARG A 37 20.51 -5.17 -20.48
N GLY A 38 20.36 -3.85 -20.54
CA GLY A 38 19.42 -3.21 -21.47
C GLY A 38 20.08 -2.38 -22.57
N SER A 39 20.58 -3.03 -23.62
CA SER A 39 20.61 -2.45 -24.97
C SER A 39 19.46 -3.08 -25.75
N LEU A 40 18.30 -2.45 -25.75
CA LEU A 40 17.20 -2.70 -26.67
C LEU A 40 16.50 -1.37 -26.90
N ASN A 41 16.53 -0.93 -28.16
CA ASN A 41 15.89 0.30 -28.63
C ASN A 41 14.38 0.23 -28.39
N MET A 42 13.94 0.86 -27.30
CA MET A 42 12.57 1.32 -27.12
C MET A 42 12.62 2.83 -26.96
N SER A 43 11.88 3.57 -27.78
CA SER A 43 11.59 4.97 -27.46
C SER A 43 10.97 5.01 -26.07
N PRO A 44 11.49 5.82 -25.13
CA PRO A 44 10.96 5.83 -23.77
C PRO A 44 9.52 6.30 -23.80
N SER A 45 8.58 5.38 -23.53
CA SER A 45 7.20 5.75 -23.23
C SER A 45 7.22 6.77 -22.10
N ASN A 46 6.49 7.88 -22.23
CA ASN A 46 6.44 8.98 -21.26
C ASN A 46 5.65 8.61 -19.98
N HIS A 47 5.80 7.36 -19.55
CA HIS A 47 5.06 6.72 -18.48
C HIS A 47 5.82 6.87 -17.16
N ARG A 48 5.28 7.68 -16.25
CA ARG A 48 5.94 7.99 -14.98
C ARG A 48 5.29 7.23 -13.83
N PHE A 49 6.12 6.66 -12.96
CA PHE A 49 5.65 6.08 -11.71
C PHE A 49 5.73 7.11 -10.59
N VAL A 50 4.81 7.03 -9.64
CA VAL A 50 4.85 7.80 -8.39
C VAL A 50 5.11 6.87 -7.21
N ASP A 51 6.00 7.29 -6.32
CA ASP A 51 6.42 6.53 -5.15
C ASP A 51 5.59 6.91 -3.90
N THR A 52 5.59 6.03 -2.90
CA THR A 52 4.89 6.17 -1.62
C THR A 52 5.22 7.50 -0.95
N ASN A 53 6.49 7.90 -0.95
CA ASN A 53 6.94 9.10 -0.25
C ASN A 53 6.24 10.37 -0.75
N ILE A 54 6.08 10.56 -2.07
CA ILE A 54 5.44 11.74 -2.65
C ILE A 54 3.99 11.84 -2.18
N LEU A 55 3.24 10.74 -2.25
CA LEU A 55 1.84 10.74 -1.83
C LEU A 55 1.68 10.89 -0.31
N LEU A 56 2.62 10.36 0.49
CA LEU A 56 2.66 10.60 1.93
C LEU A 56 2.91 12.07 2.27
N ARG A 57 3.85 12.75 1.58
CA ARG A 57 4.08 14.19 1.77
C ARG A 57 2.82 15.00 1.50
N PHE A 58 2.14 14.69 0.41
CA PHE A 58 0.87 15.33 0.08
C PHE A 58 -0.22 15.07 1.13
N LEU A 59 -0.36 13.84 1.63
CA LEU A 59 -1.44 13.46 2.54
C LEU A 59 -1.29 13.94 3.97
N THR A 60 -0.05 14.18 4.41
CA THR A 60 0.31 14.40 5.82
C THR A 60 0.90 15.79 6.09
N ASN A 61 1.46 16.45 5.06
CA ASN A 61 2.17 17.72 5.20
C ASN A 61 3.28 17.68 6.28
N ASP A 62 3.93 16.53 6.46
CA ASP A 62 4.92 16.30 7.52
C ASP A 62 6.27 17.01 7.26
N LEU A 63 6.61 17.20 5.98
CA LEU A 63 7.75 18.00 5.51
C LEU A 63 7.24 19.07 4.54
N PRO A 64 7.00 20.31 5.00
CA PRO A 64 6.31 21.36 4.22
C PRO A 64 6.90 21.58 2.83
N GLU A 65 8.22 21.72 2.71
CA GLU A 65 8.86 21.95 1.41
C GLU A 65 8.65 20.80 0.40
N GLN A 66 8.59 19.56 0.90
CA GLN A 66 8.31 18.41 0.03
C GLN A 66 6.81 18.28 -0.24
N ALA A 67 5.97 18.64 0.72
CA ALA A 67 4.51 18.63 0.59
C ALA A 67 4.03 19.66 -0.44
N ASP A 68 4.67 20.82 -0.54
CA ASP A 68 4.39 21.81 -1.58
C ASP A 68 4.69 21.25 -2.97
N LYS A 69 5.87 20.64 -3.15
CA LYS A 69 6.26 20.00 -4.40
C LYS A 69 5.33 18.84 -4.77
N ALA A 70 4.93 18.03 -3.80
CA ALA A 70 3.97 16.95 -3.98
C ALA A 70 2.58 17.50 -4.35
N SER A 71 2.13 18.58 -3.71
CA SER A 71 0.86 19.26 -4.02
C SER A 71 0.83 19.80 -5.44
N MET A 72 1.93 20.40 -5.91
CA MET A 72 2.04 20.83 -7.32
C MET A 72 1.93 19.66 -8.30
N LEU A 73 2.52 18.49 -7.97
CA LEU A 73 2.34 17.29 -8.78
C LEU A 73 0.87 16.83 -8.77
N MET A 74 0.24 16.77 -7.60
CA MET A 74 -1.16 16.36 -7.46
C MET A 74 -2.12 17.27 -8.22
N GLN A 75 -1.86 18.58 -8.25
CA GLN A 75 -2.62 19.53 -9.08
C GLN A 75 -2.51 19.21 -10.58
N ARG A 76 -1.30 18.89 -11.07
CA ARG A 76 -1.11 18.48 -12.48
C ARG A 76 -1.80 17.15 -12.80
N ILE A 77 -1.78 16.20 -11.86
CA ILE A 77 -2.51 14.92 -12.00
C ILE A 77 -4.02 15.17 -12.04
N GLN A 78 -4.54 15.99 -11.13
CA GLN A 78 -5.96 16.32 -11.05
C GLN A 78 -6.45 17.06 -12.31
N SER A 79 -5.64 17.97 -12.87
CA SER A 79 -5.97 18.67 -14.11
C SER A 79 -5.73 17.85 -15.38
N GLY A 80 -5.25 16.62 -15.26
CA GLY A 80 -4.91 15.74 -16.40
C GLY A 80 -3.66 16.14 -17.19
N ARG A 81 -2.87 17.10 -16.71
CA ARG A 81 -1.59 17.52 -17.34
C ARG A 81 -0.46 16.52 -17.10
N GLU A 82 -0.59 15.68 -16.08
CA GLU A 82 0.34 14.61 -15.75
C GLU A 82 -0.44 13.32 -15.55
N THR A 83 0.05 12.22 -16.13
CA THR A 83 -0.47 10.87 -15.83
C THR A 83 0.63 10.08 -15.17
N VAL A 84 0.31 9.48 -14.02
CA VAL A 84 1.26 8.67 -13.25
C VAL A 84 0.67 7.31 -12.93
N GLU A 85 1.53 6.32 -12.78
CA GLU A 85 1.17 5.00 -12.26
C GLU A 85 1.66 4.82 -10.83
N LEU A 86 0.77 4.36 -9.96
CA LEU A 86 1.06 3.93 -8.59
C LEU A 86 0.96 2.42 -8.55
N SER A 87 2.01 1.75 -8.09
CA SER A 87 1.97 0.29 -7.90
C SER A 87 1.04 -0.08 -6.73
N ILE A 88 0.41 -1.26 -6.80
CA ILE A 88 -0.41 -1.79 -5.70
C ILE A 88 0.39 -1.88 -4.39
N LEU A 89 1.67 -2.27 -4.47
CA LEU A 89 2.55 -2.36 -3.30
C LEU A 89 2.80 -1.00 -2.66
N ALA A 90 3.08 0.02 -3.47
CA ALA A 90 3.25 1.39 -2.96
C ALA A 90 1.94 1.93 -2.35
N ALA A 91 0.79 1.65 -2.98
CA ALA A 91 -0.50 2.02 -2.43
C ALA A 91 -0.79 1.34 -1.08
N ALA A 92 -0.48 0.04 -0.94
CA ALA A 92 -0.60 -0.69 0.32
C ALA A 92 0.36 -0.15 1.40
N GLU A 93 1.59 0.20 1.03
CA GLU A 93 2.54 0.84 1.93
C GLU A 93 2.03 2.18 2.46
N ILE A 94 1.38 3.00 1.62
CA ILE A 94 0.75 4.24 2.07
C ILE A 94 -0.32 3.95 3.11
N VAL A 95 -1.22 2.98 2.86
CA VAL A 95 -2.29 2.58 3.81
C VAL A 95 -1.68 2.21 5.16
N TRP A 96 -0.70 1.30 5.18
CA TRP A 96 -0.06 0.86 6.42
C TRP A 96 0.71 1.98 7.12
N THR A 97 1.36 2.87 6.37
CA THR A 97 2.13 3.98 6.94
C THR A 97 1.19 4.98 7.60
N LEU A 98 0.09 5.34 6.95
CA LEU A 98 -0.92 6.25 7.52
C LEU A 98 -1.55 5.66 8.77
N GLU A 99 -1.91 4.36 8.76
CA GLU A 99 -2.49 3.69 9.92
C GLU A 99 -1.48 3.54 11.07
N ARG A 100 -0.30 2.99 10.80
CA ARG A 100 0.61 2.53 11.87
C ARG A 100 1.57 3.60 12.33
N PHE A 101 2.11 4.41 11.43
CA PHE A 101 3.08 5.45 11.79
C PHE A 101 2.36 6.74 12.16
N TYR A 102 1.47 7.23 11.29
CA TYR A 102 0.71 8.45 11.54
C TYR A 102 -0.53 8.27 12.44
N LYS A 103 -0.87 7.03 12.81
CA LYS A 103 -1.97 6.72 13.74
C LYS A 103 -3.34 7.19 13.28
N LEU A 104 -3.56 7.28 11.97
CA LEU A 104 -4.89 7.59 11.44
C LEU A 104 -5.84 6.41 11.69
N SER A 105 -7.10 6.72 11.99
CA SER A 105 -8.15 5.69 12.02
C SER A 105 -8.34 5.06 10.64
N LYS A 106 -8.76 3.79 10.60
CA LYS A 106 -9.01 3.06 9.35
C LYS A 106 -9.96 3.80 8.41
N SER A 107 -11.01 4.42 8.97
CA SER A 107 -11.94 5.28 8.22
C SER A 107 -11.25 6.50 7.58
N ASN A 108 -10.37 7.19 8.33
CA ASN A 108 -9.60 8.31 7.78
C ASN A 108 -8.62 7.88 6.70
N VAL A 109 -7.95 6.73 6.87
CA VAL A 109 -7.06 6.15 5.85
C VAL A 109 -7.84 5.81 4.58
N ALA A 110 -8.96 5.10 4.71
CA ALA A 110 -9.82 4.71 3.60
C ALA A 110 -10.36 5.92 2.84
N SER A 111 -10.82 6.96 3.54
CA SER A 111 -11.31 8.21 2.94
C SER A 111 -10.22 8.94 2.15
N LYS A 112 -9.03 9.13 2.75
CA LYS A 112 -7.88 9.79 2.09
C LYS A 112 -7.42 9.03 0.86
N MET A 113 -7.21 7.72 0.98
CA MET A 113 -6.75 6.89 -0.14
C MET A 113 -7.80 6.78 -1.24
N SER A 114 -9.08 6.65 -0.89
CA SER A 114 -10.16 6.63 -1.89
C SER A 114 -10.21 7.92 -2.69
N SER A 115 -9.98 9.07 -2.05
CA SER A 115 -9.98 10.37 -2.72
C SER A 115 -8.86 10.50 -3.75
N ILE A 116 -7.64 10.07 -3.39
CA ILE A 116 -6.50 10.06 -4.31
C ILE A 116 -6.72 9.07 -5.45
N LEU A 117 -7.12 7.84 -5.14
CA LEU A 117 -7.28 6.80 -6.14
C LEU A 117 -8.39 7.14 -7.13
N LYS A 118 -9.40 7.93 -6.77
CA LYS A 118 -10.46 8.39 -7.68
C LYS A 118 -9.96 9.33 -8.79
N LEU A 119 -8.77 9.94 -8.67
CA LEU A 119 -8.20 10.77 -9.72
C LEU A 119 -8.03 9.97 -11.03
N LYS A 120 -8.51 10.52 -12.14
CA LYS A 120 -8.51 9.81 -13.44
C LYS A 120 -7.09 9.55 -13.97
N SER A 121 -6.17 10.47 -13.73
CA SER A 121 -4.78 10.41 -14.22
C SER A 121 -3.80 9.77 -13.24
N LEU A 122 -4.28 9.27 -12.10
CA LEU A 122 -3.53 8.35 -11.25
C LEU A 122 -3.99 6.93 -11.56
N LYS A 123 -3.12 6.16 -12.20
CA LYS A 123 -3.38 4.78 -12.62
C LYS A 123 -2.87 3.82 -11.56
N ILE A 124 -3.62 2.75 -11.33
CA ILE A 124 -3.25 1.63 -10.47
C ILE A 124 -3.91 0.38 -11.03
N SER A 125 -3.17 -0.73 -11.05
CA SER A 125 -3.73 -2.05 -11.39
C SER A 125 -4.84 -2.42 -10.41
N ASP A 126 -5.89 -3.06 -10.90
CA ASP A 126 -7.02 -3.55 -10.09
C ASP A 126 -7.65 -2.50 -9.15
N LYS A 127 -7.70 -1.24 -9.60
CA LYS A 127 -8.25 -0.09 -8.85
C LYS A 127 -9.55 -0.38 -8.12
N ASN A 128 -10.47 -1.12 -8.75
CA ASN A 128 -11.76 -1.43 -8.15
C ASN A 128 -11.61 -2.42 -6.97
N ILE A 129 -10.73 -3.41 -7.05
CA ILE A 129 -10.39 -4.28 -5.90
C ILE A 129 -9.84 -3.44 -4.76
N PHE A 130 -8.90 -2.54 -5.06
CA PHE A 130 -8.28 -1.70 -4.04
C PHE A 130 -9.31 -0.81 -3.32
N LEU A 131 -10.21 -0.17 -4.08
CA LEU A 131 -11.25 0.69 -3.51
C LEU A 131 -12.26 -0.08 -2.67
N GLU A 132 -12.72 -1.26 -3.13
CA GLU A 132 -13.59 -2.14 -2.35
C GLU A 132 -12.88 -2.64 -1.08
N ALA A 133 -11.59 -2.97 -1.17
CA ALA A 133 -10.79 -3.39 -0.03
C ALA A 133 -10.65 -2.28 1.02
N LEU A 134 -10.47 -1.01 0.61
CA LEU A 134 -10.47 0.13 1.54
C LEU A 134 -11.81 0.27 2.28
N SER A 135 -12.93 0.03 1.59
CA SER A 135 -14.26 0.06 2.20
C SER A 135 -14.41 -1.04 3.24
N LEU A 136 -14.12 -2.29 2.87
CA LEU A 136 -14.22 -3.46 3.75
C LEU A 136 -13.28 -3.35 4.96
N TYR A 137 -12.05 -2.90 4.73
CA TYR A 137 -11.05 -2.60 5.76
C TYR A 137 -11.59 -1.64 6.84
N ALA A 138 -12.23 -0.55 6.42
CA ALA A 138 -12.79 0.44 7.34
C ALA A 138 -14.05 -0.07 8.04
N GLU A 139 -14.93 -0.78 7.33
CA GLU A 139 -16.21 -1.28 7.85
C GLU A 139 -16.02 -2.41 8.87
N LYS A 140 -15.22 -3.43 8.53
CA LYS A 140 -15.04 -4.63 9.36
C LYS A 140 -13.92 -4.49 10.39
N ASN A 141 -13.20 -3.38 10.36
CA ASN A 141 -12.05 -3.12 11.22
C ASN A 141 -11.01 -4.27 11.18
N ILE A 142 -10.69 -4.78 9.99
CA ILE A 142 -9.66 -5.81 9.75
C ILE A 142 -8.40 -5.19 9.15
N SER A 143 -7.32 -5.95 8.94
CA SER A 143 -6.14 -5.40 8.24
C SER A 143 -6.45 -5.12 6.75
N PHE A 144 -5.76 -4.16 6.14
CA PHE A 144 -5.97 -3.85 4.72
C PHE A 144 -5.63 -5.06 3.82
N THR A 145 -4.62 -5.86 4.21
CA THR A 145 -4.23 -7.05 3.47
C THR A 145 -5.35 -8.08 3.46
N ASP A 146 -6.00 -8.31 4.61
CA ASP A 146 -7.09 -9.29 4.72
C ASP A 146 -8.31 -8.82 3.94
N ALA A 147 -8.61 -7.53 4.01
CA ALA A 147 -9.66 -6.94 3.18
C ALA A 147 -9.36 -7.10 1.68
N TYR A 148 -8.11 -6.90 1.25
CA TYR A 148 -7.71 -7.07 -0.14
C TYR A 148 -7.84 -8.54 -0.60
N ILE A 149 -7.38 -9.49 0.21
CA ILE A 149 -7.54 -10.93 -0.04
C ILE A 149 -9.03 -11.27 -0.17
N ALA A 150 -9.86 -10.83 0.78
CA ALA A 150 -11.29 -11.12 0.77
C ALA A 150 -12.00 -10.59 -0.49
N ILE A 151 -11.67 -9.38 -0.95
CA ILE A 151 -12.24 -8.84 -2.20
C ILE A 151 -11.70 -9.58 -3.43
N GLN A 152 -10.42 -9.94 -3.45
CA GLN A 152 -9.85 -10.74 -4.52
C GLN A 152 -10.53 -12.10 -4.64
N MET A 153 -10.74 -12.80 -3.53
CA MET A 153 -11.49 -14.06 -3.47
C MET A 153 -12.91 -13.90 -4.00
N LYS A 154 -13.63 -12.86 -3.52
CA LYS A 154 -14.99 -12.55 -3.97
C LYS A 154 -15.07 -12.40 -5.49
N ARG A 155 -14.09 -11.72 -6.10
CA ARG A 155 -14.03 -11.54 -7.56
C ARG A 155 -13.62 -12.79 -8.32
N ALA A 156 -12.86 -13.68 -7.68
CA ALA A 156 -12.52 -14.98 -8.23
C ALA A 156 -13.68 -16.00 -8.09
N GLY A 157 -14.79 -15.64 -7.44
CA GLY A 157 -15.89 -16.56 -7.17
C GLY A 157 -15.56 -17.62 -6.11
N SER A 158 -14.57 -17.34 -5.25
CA SER A 158 -14.12 -18.24 -4.19
C SER A 158 -14.58 -17.74 -2.82
N SER A 159 -15.01 -18.65 -1.96
CA SER A 159 -15.42 -18.37 -0.57
C SER A 159 -14.49 -18.99 0.47
N GLU A 160 -13.80 -20.09 0.16
CA GLU A 160 -12.97 -20.80 1.14
C GLU A 160 -11.53 -20.25 1.20
N LEU A 161 -11.05 -19.96 2.40
CA LEU A 161 -9.70 -19.48 2.66
C LEU A 161 -9.00 -20.35 3.70
N TYR A 162 -7.86 -20.95 3.32
CA TYR A 162 -6.95 -21.54 4.29
C TYR A 162 -6.23 -20.44 5.09
N THR A 163 -6.52 -20.32 6.39
CA THR A 163 -5.83 -19.37 7.27
C THR A 163 -6.03 -19.70 8.75
N PHE A 164 -5.00 -19.40 9.55
CA PHE A 164 -5.07 -19.41 11.02
C PHE A 164 -5.62 -18.10 11.59
N ASP A 165 -5.80 -17.06 10.76
CA ASP A 165 -6.26 -15.75 11.20
C ASP A 165 -7.79 -15.69 11.33
N LYS A 166 -8.25 -15.50 12.57
CA LYS A 166 -9.67 -15.40 12.90
C LYS A 166 -10.28 -14.05 12.54
N GLU A 167 -9.50 -13.05 12.14
CA GLU A 167 -10.05 -11.76 11.68
C GLU A 167 -10.94 -11.92 10.44
N PHE A 168 -10.71 -12.95 9.63
CA PHE A 168 -11.57 -13.30 8.48
C PHE A 168 -12.98 -13.73 8.87
N ASP A 169 -13.23 -14.16 10.12
CA ASP A 169 -14.57 -14.49 10.62
C ASP A 169 -15.50 -13.25 10.65
N ARG A 170 -14.94 -12.03 10.49
CA ARG A 170 -15.70 -10.76 10.37
C ARG A 170 -16.17 -10.45 8.94
N VAL A 171 -15.84 -11.29 7.96
CA VAL A 171 -16.14 -11.06 6.54
C VAL A 171 -17.13 -12.11 6.06
N GLU A 172 -18.35 -11.68 5.75
CA GLU A 172 -19.50 -12.59 5.55
C GLU A 172 -19.35 -13.57 4.39
N HIS A 173 -18.64 -13.18 3.33
CA HIS A 173 -18.45 -14.03 2.14
C HIS A 173 -17.20 -14.92 2.22
N VAL A 174 -16.47 -14.90 3.34
CA VAL A 174 -15.28 -15.73 3.56
C VAL A 174 -15.60 -16.86 4.53
N GLN A 175 -15.36 -18.09 4.08
CA GLN A 175 -15.38 -19.30 4.88
C GLN A 175 -13.94 -19.68 5.22
N ARG A 176 -13.55 -19.51 6.48
CA ARG A 176 -12.22 -19.87 6.96
C ARG A 176 -12.11 -21.39 7.13
N VAL A 177 -11.04 -21.97 6.58
CA VAL A 177 -10.68 -23.38 6.71
C VAL A 177 -9.30 -23.45 7.37
N GLU A 178 -9.15 -24.24 8.43
CA GLU A 178 -7.83 -24.56 8.98
C GLU A 178 -7.35 -25.88 8.35
N PRO A 179 -6.12 -25.94 7.80
CA PRO A 179 -5.58 -27.15 7.18
C PRO A 179 -5.15 -28.22 8.19
#